data_AF-A0A6I2SS86-F1
#
_entry.id   AF-A0A6I2SS86-F1
#
_cell.length_a   1.000
_cell.length_b   1.000
_cell.length_c   1.000
_cell.angle_alpha   90.00
_cell.angle_beta   90.00
_cell.angle_gamma   90.00
#
_symmetry.space_group_name_H-M   'P 1'
#
loop_
_entity.id
_entity.type
_entity.pdbx_description
1 polymer ?
#
loop_
_entity_poly.entity_id
_entity_poly.type
_entity_poly.pdbx_seq_one_letter_code
_entity_poly.pdbx_strand_id
1 'polypeptide(L)'
;MLRMKCVVGMMSLLIVAFASPGWSGYGSGSGSGSGSGSASTLTQSSSTTSVDEDSDRPDYAGTQGSENKPGSGNTEPGISMGDLYGDLYIIVRDENGAPILYQWVWENGVPVSYYVSATGFVQPIAIAGSLPQFNDLVPLDIEGEIPDAYAAYTQEVDFGRLNAARAPQAFLDRAYTEAINAINAADTVTTDPSGRLLLINDGEEKAIDAPRENLALYQKLMKNGYLTGLTRSAADLGSLAHLLPADPAVAETPDGSDLQLAAAFIAAAGDKTGSVNIDLVVYLNSILGINGTSGTDYFNFTGFAYQRQHRHGTTRAQVLLGPYAYPQGGICFTVGWVNIMGKVFGEQDAQGFNARGFAKASDDALKIIAYIHNWAVPEYDE
;
A
#
# COMPACT_ATOMS: atom_id res chain seq x y z
N MET A 1 21.42 30.80 23.08
CA MET A 1 20.70 30.51 24.34
C MET A 1 19.45 29.70 23.99
N LEU A 2 19.57 28.38 23.90
CA LEU A 2 18.42 27.48 23.70
C LEU A 2 17.89 27.10 25.08
N ARG A 3 16.61 27.40 25.35
CA ARG A 3 15.92 26.90 26.54
C ARG A 3 15.60 25.42 26.34
N MET A 4 16.32 24.54 27.06
CA MET A 4 15.95 23.14 27.25
C MET A 4 14.61 23.09 28.00
N LYS A 5 13.52 22.71 27.32
CA LYS A 5 12.30 22.25 27.99
C LYS A 5 12.46 20.75 28.24
N CYS A 6 12.62 20.38 29.51
CA CYS A 6 12.77 19.02 29.98
C CYS A 6 11.39 18.51 30.41
N VAL A 7 10.89 17.45 29.79
CA VAL A 7 9.64 16.79 30.20
C VAL A 7 9.99 15.66 31.17
N VAL A 8 9.47 15.73 32.39
CA VAL A 8 9.67 14.72 33.45
C VAL A 8 8.35 13.96 33.61
N GLY A 9 8.28 12.73 33.09
CA GLY A 9 7.16 11.82 33.35
C GLY A 9 7.47 10.91 34.54
N MET A 10 6.82 11.13 35.68
CA MET A 10 6.97 10.31 36.89
C MET A 10 5.76 9.39 37.01
N MET A 11 5.88 8.13 36.56
CA MET A 11 4.82 7.14 36.69
C MET A 11 4.98 6.38 38.02
N SER A 12 4.08 6.61 38.98
CA SER A 12 3.97 5.84 40.22
C SER A 12 2.78 4.90 40.14
N LEU A 13 3.06 3.61 40.22
CA LEU A 13 2.11 2.51 40.24
C LEU A 13 1.44 2.45 41.64
N LEU A 14 0.12 2.67 41.72
CA LEU A 14 -0.65 2.40 42.94
C LEU A 14 -1.82 1.46 42.61
N ILE A 15 -1.69 0.20 43.05
CA ILE A 15 -2.73 -0.81 43.01
C ILE A 15 -3.65 -0.58 44.21
N VAL A 16 -4.93 -0.33 43.97
CA VAL A 16 -5.97 -0.45 45.00
C VAL A 16 -7.17 -1.18 44.42
N ALA A 17 -7.42 -2.38 44.95
CA ALA A 17 -8.62 -3.16 44.74
C ALA A 17 -9.76 -2.61 45.62
N PHE A 18 -10.96 -2.45 45.06
CA PHE A 18 -12.19 -2.40 45.85
C PHE A 18 -13.35 -3.09 45.14
N ALA A 19 -14.11 -3.80 45.96
CA ALA A 19 -15.18 -4.74 45.63
C ALA A 19 -16.50 -4.06 45.23
N SER A 20 -17.33 -4.83 44.52
CA SER A 20 -18.73 -4.56 44.21
C SER A 20 -19.62 -4.55 45.48
N PRO A 21 -20.75 -3.84 45.44
CA PRO A 21 -22.07 -4.49 45.26
C PRO A 21 -22.94 -3.71 44.25
N GLY A 22 -23.86 -4.27 43.46
CA GLY A 22 -24.91 -5.23 43.78
C GLY A 22 -26.26 -4.50 43.88
N TRP A 23 -27.07 -4.47 42.82
CA TRP A 23 -28.53 -4.26 42.91
C TRP A 23 -29.25 -4.84 41.68
N SER A 24 -30.18 -5.74 41.98
CA SER A 24 -31.19 -6.41 41.16
C SER A 24 -32.29 -5.52 40.55
N GLY A 25 -32.90 -6.01 39.46
CA GLY A 25 -34.20 -5.54 38.96
C GLY A 25 -34.81 -6.58 38.01
N TYR A 26 -36.02 -7.04 38.36
CA TYR A 26 -36.78 -8.18 37.82
C TYR A 26 -37.72 -7.79 36.65
N GLY A 27 -38.15 -8.80 35.88
CA GLY A 27 -39.40 -8.79 35.07
C GLY A 27 -39.24 -9.61 33.76
N SER A 28 -39.45 -10.93 33.74
CA SER A 28 -40.70 -11.70 33.59
C SER A 28 -41.44 -11.50 32.24
N GLY A 29 -41.51 -12.56 31.43
CA GLY A 29 -42.38 -12.63 30.26
C GLY A 29 -42.22 -13.96 29.50
N SER A 30 -43.13 -14.90 29.77
CA SER A 30 -43.22 -16.27 29.28
C SER A 30 -43.87 -16.41 27.89
N GLY A 31 -43.53 -17.46 27.13
CA GLY A 31 -44.33 -17.93 25.99
C GLY A 31 -43.71 -19.10 25.23
N SER A 32 -44.49 -20.17 25.02
CA SER A 32 -44.08 -21.54 24.69
C SER A 32 -44.70 -22.08 23.39
N GLY A 33 -44.08 -23.12 22.79
CA GLY A 33 -44.70 -24.12 21.86
C GLY A 33 -44.14 -24.05 20.43
N SER A 34 -43.64 -25.08 19.70
CA SER A 34 -43.75 -26.56 19.58
C SER A 34 -44.57 -27.04 18.36
N GLY A 35 -43.96 -27.92 17.54
CA GLY A 35 -44.62 -28.84 16.55
C GLY A 35 -44.53 -28.36 15.08
N SER A 36 -43.85 -29.00 14.12
CA SER A 36 -43.82 -30.38 13.56
C SER A 36 -44.59 -30.52 12.22
N GLY A 37 -43.88 -30.94 11.16
CA GLY A 37 -44.32 -32.01 10.25
C GLY A 37 -45.05 -31.70 8.92
N SER A 38 -44.43 -32.18 7.84
CA SER A 38 -45.03 -32.92 6.70
C SER A 38 -45.23 -32.26 5.31
N ALA A 39 -44.52 -32.90 4.37
CA ALA A 39 -44.62 -33.04 2.91
C ALA A 39 -45.92 -32.70 2.15
N SER A 40 -45.77 -32.16 0.92
CA SER A 40 -46.30 -32.72 -0.35
C SER A 40 -46.38 -31.70 -1.53
N THR A 41 -45.58 -31.93 -2.58
CA THR A 41 -45.99 -32.04 -4.02
C THR A 41 -46.63 -30.85 -4.79
N LEU A 42 -45.90 -30.40 -5.82
CA LEU A 42 -46.28 -30.03 -7.22
C LEU A 42 -47.03 -28.70 -7.59
N THR A 43 -46.34 -27.97 -8.49
CA THR A 43 -46.81 -27.26 -9.72
C THR A 43 -47.30 -25.81 -9.68
N GLN A 44 -46.72 -25.05 -10.63
CA GLN A 44 -47.24 -23.90 -11.41
C GLN A 44 -47.35 -22.49 -10.79
N SER A 45 -46.37 -21.67 -11.21
CA SER A 45 -46.51 -20.32 -11.77
C SER A 45 -47.85 -19.61 -11.63
N SER A 46 -47.86 -18.54 -10.82
CA SER A 46 -48.63 -17.33 -11.10
C SER A 46 -48.03 -16.15 -10.34
N SER A 47 -47.55 -15.17 -11.09
CA SER A 47 -47.09 -13.86 -10.63
C SER A 47 -48.18 -13.14 -9.83
N THR A 48 -47.91 -12.85 -8.55
CA THR A 48 -48.63 -11.83 -7.80
C THR A 48 -47.63 -11.09 -6.92
N THR A 49 -47.51 -9.78 -7.14
CA THR A 49 -46.74 -8.84 -6.35
C THR A 49 -47.35 -8.75 -4.95
N SER A 50 -46.70 -9.34 -3.94
CA SER A 50 -46.93 -9.00 -2.54
C SER A 50 -45.75 -8.18 -2.04
N VAL A 51 -46.05 -6.97 -1.57
CA VAL A 51 -45.14 -6.16 -0.78
C VAL A 51 -45.12 -6.82 0.59
N ASP A 52 -43.98 -7.39 1.00
CA ASP A 52 -43.85 -7.99 2.33
C ASP A 52 -43.84 -6.88 3.38
N GLU A 53 -44.93 -6.75 4.13
CA GLU A 53 -45.15 -5.73 5.17
C GLU A 53 -44.42 -6.04 6.51
N ASP A 54 -43.60 -7.09 6.58
CA ASP A 54 -42.87 -7.53 7.80
C ASP A 54 -41.35 -7.28 7.74
N SER A 55 -40.88 -6.39 6.86
CA SER A 55 -39.45 -6.08 6.75
C SER A 55 -39.06 -4.87 7.60
N ASP A 56 -38.31 -5.10 8.69
CA ASP A 56 -37.64 -4.07 9.52
C ASP A 56 -36.50 -3.33 8.78
N ARG A 57 -36.58 -3.23 7.45
CA ARG A 57 -35.51 -2.74 6.58
C ARG A 57 -35.57 -1.21 6.47
N PRO A 58 -34.53 -0.47 6.88
CA PRO A 58 -34.52 0.98 6.77
C PRO A 58 -34.39 1.45 5.30
N ASP A 59 -35.10 2.54 4.96
CA ASP A 59 -35.28 3.05 3.59
C ASP A 59 -33.99 3.34 2.80
N TYR A 60 -32.84 3.49 3.48
CA TYR A 60 -31.56 3.75 2.82
C TYR A 60 -30.88 2.48 2.26
N ALA A 61 -31.37 1.29 2.60
CA ALA A 61 -30.78 0.03 2.16
C ALA A 61 -31.27 -0.33 0.74
N GLY A 62 -30.47 0.02 -0.28
CA GLY A 62 -30.80 -0.08 -1.71
C GLY A 62 -31.47 -1.39 -2.18
N THR A 63 -32.32 -1.30 -3.19
CA THR A 63 -33.28 -2.35 -3.62
C THR A 63 -32.67 -3.73 -3.82
N GLN A 64 -33.40 -4.77 -3.41
CA GLN A 64 -33.03 -6.17 -3.63
C GLN A 64 -32.92 -6.45 -5.14
N GLY A 65 -31.75 -6.96 -5.57
CA GLY A 65 -31.56 -7.39 -6.96
C GLY A 65 -32.52 -8.50 -7.34
N SER A 66 -32.77 -8.68 -8.64
CA SER A 66 -33.52 -9.84 -9.13
C SER A 66 -32.84 -11.12 -8.65
N GLU A 67 -33.62 -12.04 -8.08
CA GLU A 67 -33.22 -13.36 -7.57
C GLU A 67 -32.69 -13.47 -6.12
N ASN A 68 -33.14 -12.64 -5.17
CA ASN A 68 -32.91 -12.87 -3.73
C ASN A 68 -31.44 -13.06 -3.29
N LYS A 69 -30.47 -12.64 -4.11
CA LYS A 69 -29.04 -12.65 -3.78
C LYS A 69 -28.60 -11.21 -3.50
N PRO A 70 -27.99 -10.93 -2.34
CA PRO A 70 -27.36 -9.64 -2.12
C PRO A 70 -26.13 -9.53 -3.01
N GLY A 71 -26.09 -8.48 -3.83
CA GLY A 71 -25.01 -8.20 -4.79
C GLY A 71 -25.45 -8.45 -6.23
N SER A 72 -25.64 -7.36 -6.98
CA SER A 72 -25.71 -7.43 -8.44
C SER A 72 -24.38 -8.00 -8.94
N GLY A 73 -24.40 -9.19 -9.52
CA GLY A 73 -23.25 -9.71 -10.26
C GLY A 73 -22.84 -8.69 -11.32
N ASN A 74 -21.55 -8.40 -11.40
CA ASN A 74 -21.01 -7.48 -12.40
C ASN A 74 -21.32 -8.04 -13.80
N THR A 75 -22.15 -7.33 -14.57
CA THR A 75 -22.57 -7.74 -15.93
C THR A 75 -21.46 -7.58 -16.96
N GLU A 76 -20.40 -6.84 -16.63
CA GLU A 76 -19.15 -6.81 -17.37
C GLU A 76 -18.03 -7.33 -16.46
N PRO A 77 -17.94 -8.65 -16.25
CA PRO A 77 -16.74 -9.20 -15.63
C PRO A 77 -15.59 -8.79 -16.54
N GLY A 78 -14.70 -7.94 -16.03
CA GLY A 78 -13.42 -7.71 -16.68
C GLY A 78 -12.69 -9.04 -16.89
N ILE A 79 -11.53 -8.97 -17.55
CA ILE A 79 -10.59 -10.08 -17.67
C ILE A 79 -10.57 -10.90 -16.38
N SER A 80 -10.74 -12.23 -16.51
CA SER A 80 -10.73 -13.18 -15.39
C SER A 80 -9.47 -12.95 -14.58
N MET A 81 -9.66 -12.19 -13.53
CA MET A 81 -8.59 -11.68 -12.74
C MET A 81 -7.93 -12.84 -11.97
N GLY A 82 -8.70 -13.89 -11.63
CA GLY A 82 -8.26 -15.06 -10.84
C GLY A 82 -6.94 -15.71 -11.26
N ASP A 83 -6.65 -15.81 -12.56
CA ASP A 83 -5.39 -16.39 -13.07
C ASP A 83 -4.17 -15.47 -12.84
N LEU A 84 -4.39 -14.15 -12.70
CA LEU A 84 -3.36 -13.16 -12.35
C LEU A 84 -3.04 -13.15 -10.84
N TYR A 85 -3.93 -13.68 -9.99
CA TYR A 85 -3.82 -13.57 -8.52
C TYR A 85 -3.43 -14.88 -7.81
N GLY A 86 -3.28 -15.99 -8.54
CA GLY A 86 -2.96 -17.30 -7.96
C GLY A 86 -1.54 -17.37 -7.41
N ASP A 87 -0.55 -16.93 -8.19
CA ASP A 87 0.88 -17.16 -7.91
C ASP A 87 1.73 -15.92 -8.24
N LEU A 88 1.78 -14.95 -7.33
CA LEU A 88 2.62 -13.74 -7.48
C LEU A 88 4.02 -14.00 -6.93
N TYR A 89 4.88 -14.60 -7.74
CA TYR A 89 6.28 -14.84 -7.38
C TYR A 89 7.17 -13.62 -7.61
N ILE A 90 8.27 -13.53 -6.85
CA ILE A 90 9.42 -12.68 -7.20
C ILE A 90 10.08 -13.29 -8.43
N ILE A 91 10.15 -12.54 -9.53
CA ILE A 91 10.61 -13.05 -10.83
C ILE A 91 11.77 -12.23 -11.39
N VAL A 92 12.48 -12.81 -12.36
CA VAL A 92 13.55 -12.11 -13.08
C VAL A 92 12.94 -11.05 -13.99
N ARG A 93 13.30 -9.79 -13.77
CA ARG A 93 12.87 -8.64 -14.57
C ARG A 93 14.05 -7.84 -15.11
N ASP A 94 13.83 -7.21 -16.26
CA ASP A 94 14.73 -6.20 -16.80
C ASP A 94 14.73 -4.92 -15.94
N GLU A 95 15.40 -3.87 -16.41
CA GLU A 95 15.49 -2.62 -15.67
C GLU A 95 14.17 -1.84 -15.62
N ASN A 96 13.28 -2.06 -16.59
CA ASN A 96 11.99 -1.40 -16.71
C ASN A 96 10.81 -2.25 -16.15
N GLY A 97 11.10 -3.43 -15.60
CA GLY A 97 10.11 -4.28 -14.93
C GLY A 97 9.44 -5.32 -15.82
N ALA A 98 9.82 -5.42 -17.09
CA ALA A 98 9.35 -6.50 -17.95
C ALA A 98 10.04 -7.83 -17.55
N PRO A 99 9.32 -8.95 -17.55
CA PRO A 99 9.88 -10.25 -17.20
C PRO A 99 10.89 -10.68 -18.25
N ILE A 100 11.99 -11.27 -17.79
CA ILE A 100 12.93 -11.98 -18.67
C ILE A 100 12.47 -13.43 -18.71
N LEU A 101 12.22 -13.92 -19.92
CA LEU A 101 11.69 -15.27 -20.14
C LEU A 101 12.83 -16.29 -20.28
N TYR A 102 12.67 -17.43 -19.63
CA TYR A 102 13.66 -18.51 -19.60
C TYR A 102 13.07 -19.83 -20.08
N GLN A 103 13.94 -20.69 -20.61
CA GLN A 103 13.60 -22.07 -20.91
C GLN A 103 14.62 -23.00 -20.26
N TRP A 104 14.11 -24.08 -19.67
CA TRP A 104 14.91 -25.07 -18.96
C TRP A 104 15.12 -26.32 -19.80
N VAL A 105 16.31 -26.90 -19.66
CA VAL A 105 16.70 -28.17 -20.27
C VAL A 105 16.77 -29.22 -19.19
N TRP A 106 16.02 -30.31 -19.39
CA TRP A 106 15.91 -31.42 -18.47
C TRP A 106 16.48 -32.69 -19.10
N GLU A 107 17.27 -33.44 -18.34
CA GLU A 107 17.74 -34.77 -18.71
C GLU A 107 17.37 -35.76 -17.61
N ASN A 108 16.66 -36.84 -17.99
CA ASN A 108 16.23 -37.89 -17.06
C ASN A 108 15.48 -37.35 -15.82
N GLY A 109 14.68 -36.29 -15.98
CA GLY A 109 13.90 -35.68 -14.90
C GLY A 109 14.71 -34.78 -13.96
N VAL A 110 15.94 -34.42 -14.32
CA VAL A 110 16.79 -33.50 -13.56
C VAL A 110 17.06 -32.25 -14.40
N PRO A 111 16.96 -31.03 -13.85
CA PRO A 111 17.29 -29.82 -14.59
C PRO A 111 18.80 -29.72 -14.75
N VAL A 112 19.26 -29.55 -15.99
CA VAL A 112 20.68 -29.55 -16.35
C VAL A 112 21.19 -28.16 -16.71
N SER A 113 20.38 -27.37 -17.41
CA SER A 113 20.75 -26.02 -17.83
C SER A 113 19.52 -25.17 -18.15
N TYR A 114 19.72 -23.88 -18.36
CA TYR A 114 18.68 -22.93 -18.75
C TYR A 114 19.27 -21.83 -19.62
N TYR A 115 18.42 -21.16 -20.40
CA TYR A 115 18.80 -20.01 -21.22
C TYR A 115 17.63 -19.03 -21.38
N VAL A 116 17.95 -17.77 -21.68
CA VAL A 116 16.95 -16.74 -21.99
C VAL A 116 16.33 -17.05 -23.35
N SER A 117 15.00 -17.05 -23.43
CA SER A 117 14.25 -17.40 -24.64
C SER A 117 13.02 -16.52 -24.80
N ALA A 118 12.80 -15.95 -25.98
CA ALA A 118 11.63 -15.11 -26.26
C ALA A 118 10.29 -15.86 -26.20
N THR A 119 10.33 -17.20 -26.29
CA THR A 119 9.17 -18.08 -26.15
C THR A 119 9.23 -18.89 -24.85
N GLY A 120 10.08 -18.47 -23.91
CA GLY A 120 10.20 -19.11 -22.61
C GLY A 120 9.09 -18.69 -21.64
N PHE A 121 9.30 -19.01 -20.37
CA PHE A 121 8.37 -18.73 -19.30
C PHE A 121 8.92 -17.68 -18.36
N VAL A 122 8.01 -17.02 -17.65
CA VAL A 122 8.36 -16.10 -16.56
C VAL A 122 9.16 -16.87 -15.51
N GLN A 123 10.30 -16.34 -15.11
CA GLN A 123 11.27 -17.06 -14.29
C GLN A 123 11.23 -16.64 -12.82
N PRO A 124 10.77 -17.48 -11.87
CA PRO A 124 10.83 -17.19 -10.44
C PRO A 124 12.27 -17.21 -9.91
N ILE A 125 12.51 -16.37 -8.92
CA ILE A 125 13.78 -16.28 -8.18
C ILE A 125 13.63 -17.06 -6.87
N ALA A 126 14.57 -17.96 -6.63
CA ALA A 126 14.62 -18.77 -5.43
C ALA A 126 15.05 -17.94 -4.22
N ILE A 127 14.64 -18.36 -3.02
CA ILE A 127 15.12 -17.79 -1.76
C ILE A 127 16.66 -17.71 -1.81
N ALA A 128 17.21 -16.54 -1.49
CA ALA A 128 18.64 -16.28 -1.65
C ALA A 128 19.51 -17.39 -1.02
N GLY A 129 20.40 -17.97 -1.83
CA GLY A 129 21.30 -19.05 -1.43
C GLY A 129 20.67 -20.45 -1.31
N SER A 130 19.39 -20.63 -1.65
CA SER A 130 18.72 -21.94 -1.58
C SER A 130 18.99 -22.83 -2.80
N LEU A 131 19.25 -22.23 -3.97
CA LEU A 131 19.54 -22.95 -5.23
C LEU A 131 20.78 -22.36 -5.92
N PRO A 132 21.95 -22.32 -5.25
CA PRO A 132 23.17 -21.73 -5.81
C PRO A 132 23.65 -22.44 -7.09
N GLN A 133 23.35 -23.73 -7.24
CA GLN A 133 23.65 -24.51 -8.45
C GLN A 133 22.89 -24.01 -9.69
N PHE A 134 21.83 -23.23 -9.48
CA PHE A 134 21.00 -22.63 -10.53
C PHE A 134 21.03 -21.10 -10.49
N ASN A 135 22.06 -20.51 -9.87
CA ASN A 135 22.17 -19.07 -9.66
C ASN A 135 20.90 -18.47 -8.99
N ASP A 136 20.36 -19.19 -8.02
CA ASP A 136 19.11 -18.87 -7.30
C ASP A 136 17.90 -18.68 -8.22
N LEU A 137 17.82 -19.43 -9.32
CA LEU A 137 16.62 -19.56 -10.15
C LEU A 137 15.87 -20.86 -9.80
N VAL A 138 14.53 -20.78 -9.81
CA VAL A 138 13.66 -21.96 -9.61
C VAL A 138 13.48 -22.70 -10.94
N PRO A 139 13.84 -24.00 -11.04
CA PRO A 139 13.60 -24.78 -12.25
C PRO A 139 12.13 -24.84 -12.64
N LEU A 140 11.84 -24.67 -13.93
CA LEU A 140 10.51 -24.82 -14.52
C LEU A 140 10.49 -26.03 -15.44
N ASP A 141 9.37 -26.74 -15.50
CA ASP A 141 9.21 -27.87 -16.42
C ASP A 141 8.93 -27.43 -17.87
N ILE A 142 8.53 -28.36 -18.72
CA ILE A 142 8.25 -28.10 -20.14
C ILE A 142 6.99 -27.26 -20.37
N GLU A 143 6.07 -27.23 -19.40
CA GLU A 143 4.83 -26.47 -19.44
C GLU A 143 4.98 -25.10 -18.74
N GLY A 144 6.15 -24.86 -18.12
CA GLY A 144 6.44 -23.62 -17.39
C GLY A 144 5.96 -23.66 -15.94
N GLU A 145 5.53 -24.82 -15.45
CA GLU A 145 5.11 -25.01 -14.07
C GLU A 145 6.32 -25.28 -13.17
N ILE A 146 6.14 -25.01 -11.88
CA ILE A 146 7.17 -25.25 -10.87
C ILE A 146 7.01 -26.69 -10.37
N PRO A 147 7.99 -27.58 -10.59
CA PRO A 147 7.89 -28.95 -10.09
C PRO A 147 7.84 -28.99 -8.56
N ASP A 148 7.08 -29.93 -7.98
CA ASP A 148 6.91 -30.08 -6.52
C ASP A 148 8.24 -30.09 -5.74
N ALA A 149 9.29 -30.67 -6.33
CA ALA A 149 10.63 -30.72 -5.73
C ALA A 149 11.26 -29.34 -5.50
N TYR A 150 10.80 -28.31 -6.22
CA TYR A 150 11.33 -26.96 -6.18
C TYR A 150 10.36 -25.91 -5.64
N ALA A 151 9.09 -26.26 -5.44
CA ALA A 151 8.05 -25.35 -4.97
C ALA A 151 8.40 -24.66 -3.64
N ALA A 152 9.09 -25.34 -2.73
CA ALA A 152 9.49 -24.78 -1.43
C ALA A 152 10.59 -23.69 -1.51
N TYR A 153 11.23 -23.50 -2.67
CA TYR A 153 12.27 -22.50 -2.86
C TYR A 153 11.75 -21.19 -3.45
N THR A 154 10.49 -21.13 -3.86
CA THR A 154 9.90 -19.93 -4.44
C THR A 154 9.78 -18.83 -3.39
N GLN A 155 9.68 -17.60 -3.86
CA GLN A 155 9.42 -16.43 -3.03
C GLN A 155 8.19 -15.74 -3.55
N GLU A 156 7.21 -15.54 -2.69
CA GLU A 156 6.01 -14.77 -3.02
C GLU A 156 6.25 -13.27 -2.79
N VAL A 157 5.52 -12.47 -3.56
CA VAL A 157 5.43 -11.03 -3.34
C VAL A 157 4.47 -10.76 -2.20
N ASP A 158 4.99 -10.23 -1.11
CA ASP A 158 4.18 -9.75 0.01
C ASP A 158 3.67 -8.32 -0.26
N PHE A 159 2.35 -8.18 -0.34
CA PHE A 159 1.69 -6.88 -0.50
C PHE A 159 1.38 -6.21 0.83
N GLY A 160 1.27 -6.96 1.92
CA GLY A 160 0.83 -6.40 3.20
C GLY A 160 -0.43 -5.53 3.08
N ARG A 161 -0.38 -4.29 3.56
CA ARG A 161 -1.43 -3.26 3.43
C ARG A 161 -1.79 -2.89 1.99
N LEU A 162 -0.88 -3.06 1.03
CA LEU A 162 -1.13 -2.75 -0.38
C LEU A 162 -2.09 -3.74 -1.03
N ASN A 163 -2.47 -4.83 -0.35
CA ASN A 163 -3.60 -5.65 -0.77
C ASN A 163 -4.90 -4.85 -0.92
N ALA A 164 -5.00 -3.67 -0.29
CA ALA A 164 -6.08 -2.70 -0.50
C ALA A 164 -6.24 -2.28 -1.99
N ALA A 165 -5.21 -2.44 -2.82
CA ALA A 165 -5.29 -2.20 -4.27
C ALA A 165 -6.28 -3.12 -4.99
N ARG A 166 -6.58 -4.29 -4.40
CA ARG A 166 -7.55 -5.27 -4.91
C ARG A 166 -8.99 -4.92 -4.54
N ALA A 167 -9.20 -3.88 -3.74
CA ALA A 167 -10.54 -3.42 -3.41
C ALA A 167 -11.24 -2.87 -4.66
N PRO A 168 -12.59 -2.89 -4.70
CA PRO A 168 -13.34 -2.26 -5.78
C PRO A 168 -12.93 -0.80 -5.99
N GLN A 169 -12.85 -0.35 -7.25
CA GLN A 169 -12.34 0.98 -7.62
C GLN A 169 -13.02 2.14 -6.84
N ALA A 170 -14.32 2.04 -6.58
CA ALA A 170 -15.07 3.04 -5.80
C ALA A 170 -14.51 3.27 -4.38
N PHE A 171 -13.83 2.28 -3.80
CA PHE A 171 -13.16 2.41 -2.50
C PHE A 171 -11.95 3.33 -2.57
N LEU A 172 -11.14 3.22 -3.62
CA LEU A 172 -10.00 4.09 -3.87
C LEU A 172 -10.46 5.49 -4.30
N ASP A 173 -11.51 5.59 -5.11
CA ASP A 173 -12.04 6.90 -5.53
C ASP A 173 -12.54 7.73 -4.34
N ARG A 174 -13.19 7.09 -3.34
CA ARG A 174 -13.59 7.78 -2.10
C ARG A 174 -12.39 8.29 -1.31
N ALA A 175 -11.37 7.45 -1.13
CA ALA A 175 -10.15 7.82 -0.43
C ALA A 175 -9.41 8.96 -1.15
N TYR A 176 -9.43 8.94 -2.48
CA TYR A 176 -8.89 10.03 -3.29
C TYR A 176 -9.63 11.34 -3.04
N THR A 177 -10.97 11.31 -3.01
CA THR A 177 -11.77 12.51 -2.68
C THR A 177 -11.46 13.04 -1.28
N GLU A 178 -11.32 12.16 -0.28
CA GLU A 178 -10.91 12.53 1.08
C GLU A 178 -9.55 13.26 1.07
N ALA A 179 -8.55 12.67 0.40
CA ALA A 179 -7.21 13.24 0.29
C ALA A 179 -7.18 14.59 -0.44
N ILE A 180 -7.86 14.71 -1.59
CA ILE A 180 -7.91 15.94 -2.38
C ILE A 180 -8.63 17.06 -1.61
N ASN A 181 -9.71 16.74 -0.91
CA ASN A 181 -10.39 17.72 -0.07
C ASN A 181 -9.47 18.23 1.05
N ALA A 182 -8.71 17.35 1.70
CA ALA A 182 -7.75 17.74 2.72
C ALA A 182 -6.63 18.62 2.14
N ILE A 183 -6.09 18.29 0.96
CA ILE A 183 -5.06 19.08 0.27
C ILE A 183 -5.59 20.48 -0.11
N ASN A 184 -6.82 20.56 -0.62
CA ASN A 184 -7.44 21.83 -1.01
C ASN A 184 -7.78 22.70 0.21
N ALA A 185 -8.16 22.10 1.33
CA ALA A 185 -8.47 22.80 2.57
C ALA A 185 -7.23 23.25 3.36
N ALA A 186 -6.04 22.71 3.05
CA ALA A 186 -4.82 23.01 3.78
C ALA A 186 -4.37 24.47 3.60
N ASP A 187 -3.80 25.12 4.62
CA ASP A 187 -3.16 26.44 4.42
C ASP A 187 -1.93 26.30 3.53
N THR A 188 -1.05 25.35 3.86
CA THR A 188 0.17 25.06 3.12
C THR A 188 0.32 23.56 2.86
N VAL A 189 0.85 23.21 1.68
CA VAL A 189 1.15 21.83 1.30
C VAL A 189 2.63 21.73 0.99
N THR A 190 3.31 20.80 1.63
CA THR A 190 4.74 20.52 1.43
C THR A 190 4.99 19.01 1.49
N THR A 191 6.23 18.58 1.61
CA THR A 191 6.60 17.18 1.81
C THR A 191 7.44 16.98 3.06
N ASP A 192 7.25 15.85 3.72
CA ASP A 192 8.12 15.40 4.79
C ASP A 192 9.48 14.85 4.24
N PRO A 193 10.43 14.48 5.11
CA PRO A 193 11.72 13.93 4.68
C PRO A 193 11.67 12.66 3.83
N SER A 194 10.57 11.89 3.90
CA SER A 194 10.33 10.71 3.08
C SER A 194 9.65 11.02 1.75
N GLY A 195 9.17 12.25 1.57
CA GLY A 195 8.43 12.70 0.40
C GLY A 195 6.91 12.61 0.55
N ARG A 196 6.37 12.22 1.71
CA ARG A 196 4.91 12.20 1.93
C ARG A 196 4.37 13.62 1.95
N LEU A 197 3.16 13.82 1.43
CA LEU A 197 2.49 15.11 1.51
C LEU A 197 2.22 15.48 2.98
N LEU A 198 2.64 16.69 3.33
CA LEU A 198 2.48 17.30 4.65
C LEU A 198 1.55 18.50 4.50
N LEU A 199 0.40 18.43 5.19
CA LEU A 199 -0.61 19.48 5.22
C LEU A 199 -0.41 20.31 6.47
N ILE A 200 -0.34 21.63 6.33
CA ILE A 200 -0.16 22.54 7.45
C ILE A 200 -1.43 23.39 7.57
N ASN A 201 -2.04 23.38 8.75
CA ASN A 201 -3.22 24.17 9.10
C ASN A 201 -2.98 24.87 10.44
N ASP A 202 -3.13 26.19 10.50
CA ASP A 202 -2.96 26.96 11.73
C ASP A 202 -1.61 26.69 12.46
N GLY A 203 -0.59 26.28 11.71
CA GLY A 203 0.73 25.91 12.23
C GLY A 203 0.89 24.47 12.72
N GLU A 204 -0.16 23.64 12.65
CA GLU A 204 -0.11 22.20 12.91
C GLU A 204 0.23 21.43 11.63
N GLU A 205 1.20 20.52 11.72
CA GLU A 205 1.65 19.71 10.59
C GLU A 205 1.03 18.32 10.65
N LYS A 206 0.33 17.91 9.59
CA LYS A 206 -0.27 16.58 9.46
C LYS A 206 0.12 15.94 8.14
N ALA A 207 0.83 14.82 8.21
CA ALA A 207 1.11 14.03 7.02
C ALA A 207 -0.15 13.29 6.57
N ILE A 208 -0.33 13.12 5.26
CA ILE A 208 -1.29 12.16 4.72
C ILE A 208 -0.75 10.77 5.02
N ASP A 209 -1.22 10.16 6.11
CA ASP A 209 -0.70 8.90 6.64
C ASP A 209 -1.61 7.69 6.37
N ALA A 210 -2.82 7.93 5.87
CA ALA A 210 -3.78 6.89 5.61
C ALA A 210 -3.29 6.03 4.42
N PRO A 211 -3.15 4.70 4.58
CA PRO A 211 -2.61 3.86 3.51
C PRO A 211 -3.44 3.93 2.23
N ARG A 212 -4.77 3.99 2.38
CA ARG A 212 -5.71 4.02 1.27
C ARG A 212 -5.70 5.34 0.50
N GLU A 213 -5.52 6.46 1.19
CA GLU A 213 -5.41 7.78 0.56
C GLU A 213 -4.13 7.86 -0.28
N ASN A 214 -3.01 7.43 0.28
CA ASN A 214 -1.74 7.36 -0.44
C ASN A 214 -1.81 6.43 -1.65
N LEU A 215 -2.43 5.25 -1.51
CA LEU A 215 -2.61 4.33 -2.64
C LEU A 215 -3.48 4.93 -3.75
N ALA A 216 -4.52 5.69 -3.38
CA ALA A 216 -5.38 6.35 -4.36
C ALA A 216 -4.70 7.53 -5.04
N LEU A 217 -3.92 8.33 -4.30
CA LEU A 217 -3.05 9.38 -4.85
C LEU A 217 -2.03 8.80 -5.83
N TYR A 218 -1.39 7.68 -5.46
CA TYR A 218 -0.50 6.93 -6.35
C TYR A 218 -1.18 6.56 -7.66
N GLN A 219 -2.35 5.91 -7.58
CA GLN A 219 -3.09 5.47 -8.76
C GLN A 219 -3.43 6.64 -9.70
N LYS A 220 -3.95 7.75 -9.16
CA LYS A 220 -4.36 8.90 -9.97
C LYS A 220 -3.16 9.61 -10.59
N LEU A 221 -2.09 9.81 -9.83
CA LEU A 221 -0.87 10.44 -10.34
C LEU A 221 -0.24 9.61 -11.46
N MET A 222 -0.12 8.29 -11.28
CA MET A 222 0.47 7.41 -12.30
C MET A 222 -0.36 7.30 -13.57
N LYS A 223 -1.70 7.41 -13.48
CA LYS A 223 -2.61 7.34 -14.63
C LYS A 223 -2.68 8.64 -15.42
N ASN A 224 -2.59 9.77 -14.73
CA ASN A 224 -2.88 11.07 -15.33
C ASN A 224 -1.64 11.95 -15.50
N GLY A 225 -0.53 11.66 -14.82
CA GLY A 225 0.61 12.58 -14.72
C GLY A 225 0.37 13.77 -13.79
N TYR A 226 -0.83 13.91 -13.21
CA TYR A 226 -1.20 14.97 -12.28
C TYR A 226 -2.32 14.52 -11.34
N LEU A 227 -2.67 15.36 -10.35
CA LEU A 227 -3.78 15.12 -9.44
C LEU A 227 -5.02 15.92 -9.85
N THR A 228 -6.03 15.24 -10.39
CA THR A 228 -7.35 15.81 -10.71
C THR A 228 -8.05 16.38 -9.47
N GLY A 229 -8.75 17.52 -9.62
CA GLY A 229 -9.57 18.09 -8.55
C GLY A 229 -8.81 18.97 -7.55
N LEU A 230 -7.51 19.21 -7.75
CA LEU A 230 -6.80 20.28 -7.05
C LEU A 230 -7.36 21.65 -7.47
N THR A 231 -7.68 22.49 -6.49
CA THR A 231 -8.15 23.87 -6.71
C THR A 231 -7.09 24.92 -6.38
N ARG A 232 -5.89 24.47 -6.03
CA ARG A 232 -4.76 25.32 -5.63
C ARG A 232 -4.03 25.88 -6.83
N SER A 233 -3.44 27.07 -6.70
CA SER A 233 -2.59 27.63 -7.75
C SER A 233 -1.18 27.02 -7.72
N ALA A 234 -0.43 27.14 -8.82
CA ALA A 234 0.97 26.75 -8.87
C ALA A 234 1.83 27.51 -7.84
N ALA A 235 1.46 28.76 -7.52
CA ALA A 235 2.14 29.54 -6.49
C ALA A 235 1.92 28.94 -5.09
N ASP A 236 0.71 28.43 -4.81
CA ASP A 236 0.39 27.80 -3.52
C ASP A 236 1.06 26.44 -3.34
N LEU A 237 1.33 25.73 -4.44
CA LEU A 237 1.98 24.41 -4.44
C LEU A 237 3.51 24.48 -4.53
N GLY A 238 4.07 25.59 -5.04
CA GLY A 238 5.51 25.78 -5.14
C GLY A 238 6.20 24.64 -5.91
N SER A 239 7.08 23.89 -5.23
CA SER A 239 7.77 22.74 -5.83
C SER A 239 6.86 21.59 -6.22
N LEU A 240 5.61 21.58 -5.73
CA LEU A 240 4.59 20.58 -6.06
C LEU A 240 3.68 21.02 -7.22
N ALA A 241 4.02 22.10 -7.93
CA ALA A 241 3.22 22.60 -9.05
C ALA A 241 3.10 21.60 -10.21
N HIS A 242 3.99 20.61 -10.30
CA HIS A 242 3.89 19.50 -11.26
C HIS A 242 2.65 18.63 -11.04
N LEU A 243 1.99 18.71 -9.87
CA LEU A 243 0.73 18.01 -9.60
C LEU A 243 -0.49 18.64 -10.28
N LEU A 244 -0.33 19.82 -10.90
CA LEU A 244 -1.37 20.48 -11.67
C LEU A 244 -1.25 20.11 -13.15
N PRO A 245 -2.37 19.87 -13.84
CA PRO A 245 -2.34 19.61 -15.27
C PRO A 245 -1.97 20.85 -16.07
N ALA A 246 -1.26 20.66 -17.19
CA ALA A 246 -1.19 21.64 -18.26
C ALA A 246 -2.55 21.74 -18.99
N ASP A 247 -3.24 20.61 -19.19
CA ASP A 247 -4.62 20.54 -19.67
C ASP A 247 -5.42 19.47 -18.90
N PRO A 248 -6.43 19.84 -18.09
CA PRO A 248 -7.20 18.88 -17.30
C PRO A 248 -8.04 17.89 -18.12
N ALA A 249 -8.17 18.08 -19.44
CA ALA A 249 -8.86 17.16 -20.33
C ALA A 249 -7.96 16.05 -20.89
N VAL A 250 -6.64 16.14 -20.70
CA VAL A 250 -5.65 15.24 -21.30
C VAL A 250 -4.83 14.59 -20.21
N ALA A 251 -4.65 13.27 -20.28
CA ALA A 251 -3.70 12.59 -19.40
C ALA A 251 -2.27 12.85 -19.89
N GLU A 252 -1.38 13.14 -18.95
CA GLU A 252 0.03 13.39 -19.15
C GLU A 252 0.86 12.16 -18.78
N THR A 253 2.06 12.05 -19.35
CA THR A 253 3.00 11.01 -18.93
C THR A 253 3.71 11.50 -17.67
N PRO A 254 3.64 10.77 -16.54
CA PRO A 254 4.31 11.17 -15.31
C PRO A 254 5.80 11.44 -15.56
N ASP A 255 6.28 12.59 -15.10
CA ASP A 255 7.68 12.97 -15.22
C ASP A 255 8.51 12.45 -14.03
N GLY A 256 9.79 12.83 -13.97
CA GLY A 256 10.66 12.42 -12.86
C GLY A 256 10.22 12.93 -11.48
N SER A 257 9.59 14.10 -11.41
CA SER A 257 9.06 14.67 -10.16
C SER A 257 7.79 13.92 -9.73
N ASP A 258 6.92 13.59 -10.68
CA ASP A 258 5.73 12.78 -10.43
C ASP A 258 6.10 11.39 -9.92
N LEU A 259 7.05 10.72 -10.60
CA LEU A 259 7.52 9.40 -10.20
C LEU A 259 8.22 9.42 -8.83
N GLN A 260 8.95 10.49 -8.51
CA GLN A 260 9.57 10.65 -7.19
C GLN A 260 8.54 10.79 -6.07
N LEU A 261 7.45 11.51 -6.30
CA LEU A 261 6.35 11.64 -5.34
C LEU A 261 5.50 10.35 -5.27
N ALA A 262 5.23 9.73 -6.41
CA ALA A 262 4.53 8.46 -6.52
C ALA A 262 5.24 7.34 -5.74
N ALA A 263 6.58 7.33 -5.74
CA ALA A 263 7.37 6.43 -4.90
C ALA A 263 7.10 6.62 -3.40
N ALA A 264 6.96 7.87 -2.94
CA ALA A 264 6.61 8.17 -1.55
C ALA A 264 5.16 7.75 -1.20
N PHE A 265 4.22 7.84 -2.17
CA PHE A 265 2.86 7.35 -1.97
C PHE A 265 2.79 5.83 -1.78
N ILE A 266 3.52 5.04 -2.58
CA ILE A 266 3.61 3.58 -2.34
C ILE A 266 4.18 3.31 -0.94
N ALA A 267 5.27 4.00 -0.58
CA ALA A 267 5.90 3.84 0.71
C ALA A 267 4.96 4.14 1.89
N ALA A 268 4.16 5.19 1.78
CA ALA A 268 3.17 5.56 2.79
C ALA A 268 1.95 4.63 2.83
N ALA A 269 1.60 4.02 1.70
CA ALA A 269 0.56 3.01 1.61
C ALA A 269 1.02 1.63 2.11
N GLY A 270 2.32 1.36 2.06
CA GLY A 270 2.93 0.09 2.45
C GLY A 270 2.98 -0.16 3.96
N ASP A 271 3.33 -1.38 4.32
CA ASP A 271 3.65 -1.73 5.70
C ASP A 271 5.01 -1.19 6.10
N LYS A 272 5.07 -0.49 7.25
CA LYS A 272 6.28 0.19 7.76
C LYS A 272 7.48 -0.75 7.96
N THR A 273 7.24 -2.05 8.13
CA THR A 273 8.28 -3.06 8.33
C THR A 273 8.56 -3.91 7.09
N GLY A 274 7.83 -3.68 6.00
CA GLY A 274 8.00 -4.39 4.74
C GLY A 274 9.17 -3.86 3.92
N SER A 275 9.27 -4.35 2.68
CA SER A 275 10.19 -3.84 1.67
C SER A 275 9.43 -3.60 0.38
N VAL A 276 9.93 -2.68 -0.45
CA VAL A 276 9.37 -2.45 -1.79
C VAL A 276 10.36 -2.96 -2.83
N ASN A 277 10.00 -4.04 -3.51
CA ASN A 277 10.79 -4.57 -4.63
C ASN A 277 10.11 -4.26 -5.98
N ILE A 278 10.83 -4.52 -7.07
CA ILE A 278 10.33 -4.26 -8.42
C ILE A 278 9.08 -5.08 -8.75
N ASP A 279 9.00 -6.33 -8.28
CA ASP A 279 7.83 -7.19 -8.49
C ASP A 279 6.57 -6.62 -7.84
N LEU A 280 6.67 -6.15 -6.60
CA LEU A 280 5.59 -5.48 -5.90
C LEU A 280 5.08 -4.28 -6.70
N VAL A 281 5.98 -3.41 -7.17
CA VAL A 281 5.60 -2.24 -7.99
C VAL A 281 4.89 -2.68 -9.27
N VAL A 282 5.46 -3.63 -10.01
CA VAL A 282 4.93 -4.04 -11.32
C VAL A 282 3.59 -4.74 -11.16
N TYR A 283 3.44 -5.62 -10.18
CA TYR A 283 2.15 -6.25 -9.89
C TYR A 283 1.14 -5.22 -9.38
N LEU A 284 1.53 -4.31 -8.49
CA LEU A 284 0.65 -3.25 -8.00
C LEU A 284 0.11 -2.41 -9.16
N ASN A 285 0.95 -2.03 -10.13
CA ASN A 285 0.54 -1.31 -11.33
C ASN A 285 -0.43 -2.10 -12.20
N SER A 286 -0.21 -3.41 -12.31
CA SER A 286 -1.11 -4.31 -13.03
C SER A 286 -2.49 -4.34 -12.36
N ILE A 287 -2.52 -4.47 -11.03
CA ILE A 287 -3.75 -4.52 -10.22
C ILE A 287 -4.53 -3.20 -10.29
N LEU A 288 -3.82 -2.07 -10.20
CA LEU A 288 -4.42 -0.75 -10.24
C LEU A 288 -4.82 -0.28 -11.65
N GLY A 289 -4.51 -1.07 -12.68
CA GLY A 289 -4.74 -0.72 -14.09
C GLY A 289 -3.92 0.50 -14.55
N ILE A 290 -2.70 0.65 -14.02
CA ILE A 290 -1.73 1.71 -14.37
C ILE A 290 -0.92 1.33 -15.62
N ASN A 291 -0.75 0.04 -15.86
CA ASN A 291 -0.10 -0.48 -17.06
C ASN A 291 -0.78 0.05 -18.34
N GLY A 292 -0.04 0.00 -19.45
CA GLY A 292 -0.53 0.50 -20.74
C GLY A 292 -1.81 -0.21 -21.22
N THR A 293 -2.42 0.35 -22.26
CA THR A 293 -3.70 -0.14 -22.82
C THR A 293 -3.60 -1.48 -23.54
N SER A 294 -2.40 -2.00 -23.83
CA SER A 294 -2.20 -3.37 -24.28
C SER A 294 -1.93 -4.24 -23.06
N GLY A 295 -2.68 -5.33 -22.85
CA GLY A 295 -2.58 -6.21 -21.67
C GLY A 295 -1.22 -6.90 -21.42
N THR A 296 -0.20 -6.56 -22.19
CA THR A 296 1.20 -7.01 -22.06
C THR A 296 2.18 -5.88 -21.71
N ASP A 297 1.73 -4.61 -21.72
CA ASP A 297 2.60 -3.44 -21.63
C ASP A 297 2.71 -2.96 -20.19
N TYR A 298 3.84 -3.29 -19.53
CA TYR A 298 4.20 -2.73 -18.23
C TYR A 298 4.32 -1.21 -18.29
N PHE A 299 4.05 -0.54 -17.17
CA PHE A 299 4.29 0.91 -17.08
C PHE A 299 5.73 1.27 -17.46
N ASN A 300 5.90 2.27 -18.31
CA ASN A 300 7.21 2.67 -18.82
C ASN A 300 7.88 3.68 -17.88
N PHE A 301 8.91 3.25 -17.16
CA PHE A 301 9.72 4.09 -16.29
C PHE A 301 10.98 4.64 -16.99
N THR A 302 11.11 4.45 -18.32
CA THR A 302 12.31 4.86 -19.06
C THR A 302 12.66 6.33 -18.80
N GLY A 303 13.89 6.56 -18.36
CA GLY A 303 14.41 7.90 -18.08
C GLY A 303 14.30 8.32 -16.62
N PHE A 304 13.59 7.57 -15.78
CA PHE A 304 13.63 7.77 -14.33
C PHE A 304 14.99 7.33 -13.79
N ALA A 305 15.61 8.18 -12.97
CA ALA A 305 16.87 7.88 -12.30
C ALA A 305 16.75 8.27 -10.82
N TYR A 306 17.08 7.32 -9.95
CA TYR A 306 17.14 7.55 -8.51
C TYR A 306 18.57 7.48 -8.03
N GLN A 307 18.99 8.48 -7.25
CA GLN A 307 20.25 8.49 -6.52
C GLN A 307 19.99 8.94 -5.09
N ARG A 308 20.27 8.06 -4.14
CA ARG A 308 19.98 8.28 -2.72
C ARG A 308 20.76 9.47 -2.17
N GLN A 309 22.05 9.57 -2.46
CA GLN A 309 22.88 10.68 -1.98
C GLN A 309 22.36 12.03 -2.50
N HIS A 310 21.97 12.08 -3.78
CA HIS A 310 21.39 13.29 -4.36
C HIS A 310 20.09 13.69 -3.66
N ARG A 311 19.23 12.72 -3.36
CA ARG A 311 17.92 12.97 -2.75
C ARG A 311 17.98 13.29 -1.26
N HIS A 312 18.80 12.56 -0.50
CA HIS A 312 18.73 12.55 0.97
C HIS A 312 20.00 13.07 1.67
N GLY A 313 21.05 13.45 0.92
CA GLY A 313 22.34 13.86 1.49
C GLY A 313 22.25 15.04 2.46
N THR A 314 21.34 15.99 2.22
CA THR A 314 21.11 17.14 3.10
C THR A 314 19.80 17.07 3.89
N THR A 315 18.97 16.08 3.62
CA THR A 315 17.65 15.93 4.25
C THR A 315 17.79 15.61 5.74
N ARG A 316 17.02 16.33 6.56
CA ARG A 316 17.01 16.15 8.01
C ARG A 316 15.59 15.84 8.48
N ALA A 317 15.49 15.02 9.52
CA ALA A 317 14.24 14.79 10.22
C ALA A 317 14.39 15.18 11.69
N GLN A 318 13.33 15.75 12.25
CA GLN A 318 13.21 15.96 13.68
C GLN A 318 12.70 14.68 14.32
N VAL A 319 13.40 14.20 15.34
CA VAL A 319 13.10 12.94 16.03
C VAL A 319 13.36 13.06 17.52
N LEU A 320 12.82 12.11 18.27
CA LEU A 320 13.13 11.91 19.67
C LEU A 320 14.49 11.21 19.83
N LEU A 321 15.41 11.84 20.54
CA LEU A 321 16.77 11.36 20.80
C LEU A 321 16.91 10.90 22.24
N GLY A 322 17.64 9.81 22.46
CA GLY A 322 17.90 9.21 23.76
C GLY A 322 17.84 7.69 23.70
N PRO A 323 17.78 7.01 24.84
CA PRO A 323 17.77 7.56 26.20
C PRO A 323 19.10 8.22 26.59
N TYR A 324 19.05 9.36 27.29
CA TYR A 324 20.21 10.00 27.92
C TYR A 324 20.14 9.82 29.45
N ALA A 325 21.27 9.45 30.07
CA ALA A 325 21.35 9.34 31.52
C ALA A 325 21.43 10.73 32.17
N TYR A 326 20.54 11.00 33.13
CA TYR A 326 20.58 12.22 33.92
C TYR A 326 21.57 12.07 35.08
N PRO A 327 22.38 13.10 35.40
CA PRO A 327 23.35 13.05 36.51
C PRO A 327 22.76 12.73 37.89
N GLN A 328 21.45 12.93 38.06
CA GLN A 328 20.73 12.75 39.33
C GLN A 328 19.98 11.40 39.41
N GLY A 329 20.19 10.51 38.43
CA GLY A 329 19.39 9.30 38.25
C GLY A 329 18.12 9.60 37.45
N GLY A 330 17.93 8.91 36.34
CA GLY A 330 16.82 9.11 35.43
C GLY A 330 17.24 8.99 33.98
N ILE A 331 16.26 8.75 33.11
CA ILE A 331 16.41 8.72 31.66
C ILE A 331 15.63 9.91 31.10
N CYS A 332 16.24 10.69 30.23
CA CYS A 332 15.54 11.72 29.47
C CYS A 332 15.68 11.49 27.97
N PHE A 333 14.73 12.07 27.24
CA PHE A 333 14.76 12.17 25.79
C PHE A 333 14.72 13.65 25.38
N THR A 334 15.33 13.98 24.25
CA THR A 334 15.34 15.34 23.72
C THR A 334 14.89 15.33 22.27
N VAL A 335 14.23 16.40 21.84
CA VAL A 335 13.88 16.57 20.42
C VAL A 335 15.08 17.14 19.69
N GLY A 336 15.47 16.53 18.57
CA GLY A 336 16.62 16.98 17.80
C GLY A 336 16.57 16.60 16.33
N TRP A 337 17.41 17.26 15.54
CA TRP A 337 17.48 17.05 14.09
C TRP A 337 18.59 16.08 13.72
N VAL A 338 18.24 15.02 13.02
CA VAL A 338 19.20 14.05 12.48
C VAL A 338 19.27 14.13 10.96
N ASN A 339 20.43 13.80 10.40
CA ASN A 339 20.58 13.62 8.95
C ASN A 339 20.07 12.22 8.57
N ILE A 340 19.20 12.16 7.55
CA ILE A 340 18.57 10.92 7.09
C ILE A 340 19.60 9.96 6.48
N MET A 341 20.53 10.47 5.67
CA MET A 341 21.58 9.68 5.05
C MET A 341 22.40 8.90 6.08
N GLY A 342 22.85 9.59 7.13
CA GLY A 342 23.61 8.95 8.21
C GLY A 342 22.81 8.02 9.10
N LYS A 343 21.56 8.39 9.45
CA LYS A 343 20.77 7.60 10.41
C LYS A 343 20.04 6.41 9.81
N VAL A 344 19.51 6.53 8.60
CA VAL A 344 18.71 5.49 7.95
C VAL A 344 19.59 4.60 7.08
N PHE A 345 20.56 5.19 6.39
CA PHE A 345 21.35 4.49 5.37
C PHE A 345 22.83 4.31 5.73
N GLY A 346 23.29 4.81 6.89
CA GLY A 346 24.68 4.66 7.32
C GLY A 346 25.69 5.28 6.34
N GLU A 347 25.33 6.40 5.70
CA GLU A 347 26.13 7.06 4.65
C GLU A 347 26.38 6.20 3.39
N GLN A 348 25.63 5.11 3.22
CA GLN A 348 25.73 4.27 2.02
C GLN A 348 24.88 4.83 0.89
N ASP A 349 25.51 5.20 -0.22
CA ASP A 349 24.79 5.59 -1.44
C ASP A 349 24.18 4.38 -2.14
N ALA A 350 23.12 4.62 -2.92
CA ALA A 350 22.54 3.66 -3.84
C ALA A 350 21.91 4.39 -5.01
N GLN A 351 21.93 3.73 -6.17
CA GLN A 351 21.32 4.23 -7.38
C GLN A 351 20.51 3.14 -8.07
N GLY A 352 19.56 3.56 -8.90
CA GLY A 352 18.84 2.69 -9.81
C GLY A 352 18.18 3.50 -10.92
N PHE A 353 17.91 2.85 -12.03
CA PHE A 353 17.25 3.46 -13.19
C PHE A 353 15.93 2.76 -13.48
N ASN A 354 15.05 3.47 -14.18
CA ASN A 354 13.74 3.01 -14.62
C ASN A 354 12.95 2.38 -13.45
N ALA A 355 12.33 1.22 -13.65
CA ALA A 355 11.51 0.57 -12.63
C ALA A 355 12.32 0.15 -11.40
N ARG A 356 13.58 -0.28 -11.60
CA ARG A 356 14.49 -0.60 -10.47
C ARG A 356 14.80 0.64 -9.63
N GLY A 357 15.03 1.79 -10.28
CA GLY A 357 15.19 3.08 -9.63
C GLY A 357 13.95 3.50 -8.85
N PHE A 358 12.77 3.32 -9.45
CA PHE A 358 11.49 3.65 -8.82
C PHE A 358 11.19 2.77 -7.60
N ALA A 359 11.37 1.45 -7.72
CA ALA A 359 11.24 0.53 -6.59
C ALA A 359 12.23 0.89 -5.47
N LYS A 360 13.47 1.25 -5.84
CA LYS A 360 14.48 1.67 -4.88
C LYS A 360 14.11 2.97 -4.16
N ALA A 361 13.58 3.96 -4.88
CA ALA A 361 13.09 5.20 -4.30
C ALA A 361 11.96 4.94 -3.29
N SER A 362 11.05 4.03 -3.64
CA SER A 362 9.91 3.64 -2.80
C SER A 362 10.38 2.91 -1.52
N ASP A 363 11.31 1.98 -1.65
CA ASP A 363 11.89 1.23 -0.52
C ASP A 363 12.67 2.14 0.44
N ASP A 364 13.44 3.07 -0.10
CA ASP A 364 14.20 4.03 0.71
C ASP A 364 13.24 5.02 1.40
N ALA A 365 12.18 5.50 0.74
CA ALA A 365 11.12 6.29 1.38
C ALA A 365 10.44 5.52 2.52
N LEU A 366 10.15 4.23 2.34
CA LEU A 366 9.56 3.38 3.37
C LEU A 366 10.44 3.28 4.62
N LYS A 367 11.76 3.11 4.43
CA LYS A 367 12.74 3.08 5.54
C LYS A 367 12.80 4.40 6.30
N ILE A 368 12.69 5.53 5.60
CA ILE A 368 12.65 6.85 6.22
C ILE A 368 11.37 7.00 7.05
N ILE A 369 10.21 6.60 6.51
CA ILE A 369 8.93 6.60 7.23
C ILE A 369 9.04 5.75 8.50
N ALA A 370 9.53 4.52 8.36
CA ALA A 370 9.71 3.60 9.48
C ALA A 370 10.60 4.21 10.58
N TYR A 371 11.71 4.84 10.18
CA TYR A 371 12.61 5.51 11.12
C TYR A 371 11.92 6.68 11.83
N ILE A 372 11.26 7.59 11.10
CA ILE A 372 10.59 8.75 11.69
C ILE A 372 9.48 8.32 12.64
N HIS A 373 8.70 7.29 12.28
CA HIS A 373 7.65 6.77 13.14
C HIS A 373 8.19 6.12 14.42
N ASN A 374 9.29 5.35 14.33
CA ASN A 374 9.89 4.71 15.50
C ASN A 374 10.48 5.72 16.50
N TRP A 375 10.86 6.90 16.01
CA TRP A 375 11.43 7.98 16.82
C TRP A 375 10.57 9.24 16.80
N ALA A 376 9.24 9.07 16.71
CA ALA A 376 8.31 10.18 16.62
C ALA A 376 8.39 11.08 17.87
N VAL A 377 8.23 12.38 17.66
CA VAL A 377 8.13 13.36 18.74
C VAL A 377 6.73 13.23 19.35
N PRO A 378 6.58 13.06 20.68
CA PRO A 378 5.27 13.00 21.31
C PRO A 378 4.51 14.32 21.11
N GLU A 379 3.27 14.22 20.62
CA GLU A 379 2.30 15.31 20.68
C GLU A 379 1.78 15.40 22.12
N TYR A 380 1.78 16.61 22.68
CA TYR A 380 1.18 16.88 23.98
C TYR A 380 -0.12 17.62 23.72
N ASP A 381 -1.24 17.08 24.18
CA ASP A 381 -2.46 17.86 24.32
C ASP A 381 -2.18 18.97 25.35
N GLU A 382 -2.35 20.23 24.95
CA GLU A 382 -2.18 21.39 25.85
C GLU A 382 -3.22 21.44 26.98
#